data_AF-A0A200PW35-F1
#
_entry.id   AF-A0A200PW35-F1
#
_cell.length_a   1.000
_cell.length_b   1.000
_cell.length_c   1.000
_cell.angle_alpha   90.00
_cell.angle_beta   90.00
_cell.angle_gamma   90.00
#
_symmetry.space_group_name_H-M   'P 1'
#
loop_
_entity.id
_entity.type
_entity.pdbx_description
1 polymer ?
#
loop_
_entity_poly.entity_id
_entity_poly.type
_entity_poly.pdbx_seq_one_letter_code
_entity_poly.pdbx_strand_id
1 'polypeptide(L)'
;MGEYSMQMIVRDVVSLCNANGEYKNRASDFPKKAENPNEPLVDQIISTLEFKGSLLVPNSLELAENHKKIAKILVEASMFKKALLHCLKALDIYKSLSESAGEDRSSSLVGIDITRGLLRVIYVGLEDYEEAMEQSFVSRLNLGHSLISCELVLVEIDYIRIQISRGAYDLAMLLLKILDSNTDDSGRVLSYIEKAHLFIRMKKYEDSKICLETCFDILEKLDSSVASIELVTTCYTNIARVCQKMDKLKIGKDMSLLKKTMIKLEKLGEQSKDLRWDLAFLIGKLKVRIGMESEAIEYLLKAENNFKDNFGSKHYYKLGKIYKYLGKAFSEVGDYWLAIHMLRLAKENFDVSVGPDHWTSIQVCENLSTAYRAIERYGDAIELLERVIEALAKQQGPNAQDQLGEAHQRLEVLRKEEAQSNEVNHWILPH
;
A
#
# COMPACT_ATOMS: atom_id res chain seq x y z
N MET A 1 -11.68 2.19 5.14
CA MET A 1 -11.40 0.82 4.60
C MET A 1 -11.30 0.77 3.06
N GLY A 2 -11.40 1.89 2.32
CA GLY A 2 -11.26 1.95 0.85
C GLY A 2 -9.88 2.33 0.29
N GLU A 3 -9.02 3.02 1.05
CA GLU A 3 -7.76 3.61 0.53
C GLU A 3 -6.66 2.59 0.16
N TYR A 4 -6.58 1.46 0.88
CA TYR A 4 -5.54 0.45 0.65
C TYR A 4 -5.76 -0.42 -0.60
N SER A 5 -7.00 -0.50 -1.09
CA SER A 5 -7.32 -1.18 -2.36
C SER A 5 -6.73 -0.39 -3.54
N MET A 6 -6.65 0.92 -3.41
CA MET A 6 -6.18 1.79 -4.48
C MET A 6 -4.67 1.86 -4.58
N GLN A 7 -3.93 2.00 -3.47
CA GLN A 7 -2.45 2.01 -3.52
C GLN A 7 -1.86 0.77 -4.23
N MET A 8 -2.57 -0.36 -4.21
CA MET A 8 -2.23 -1.57 -4.98
C MET A 8 -2.55 -1.43 -6.47
N ILE A 9 -3.73 -0.91 -6.83
CA ILE A 9 -4.08 -0.63 -8.24
C ILE A 9 -3.03 0.32 -8.84
N VAL A 10 -2.59 1.31 -8.08
CA VAL A 10 -1.53 2.26 -8.48
C VAL A 10 -0.19 1.55 -8.68
N ARG A 11 0.25 0.71 -7.72
CA ARG A 11 1.53 0.01 -7.82
C ARG A 11 1.54 -1.00 -8.98
N ASP A 12 0.45 -1.75 -9.18
CA ASP A 12 0.34 -2.74 -10.25
C ASP A 12 0.29 -2.06 -11.63
N VAL A 13 -0.53 -1.00 -11.79
CA VAL A 13 -0.59 -0.23 -13.05
C VAL A 13 0.77 0.46 -13.33
N VAL A 14 1.45 0.98 -12.30
CA VAL A 14 2.75 1.64 -12.45
C VAL A 14 3.89 0.66 -12.75
N SER A 15 3.94 -0.54 -12.15
CA SER A 15 5.01 -1.51 -12.46
C SER A 15 4.84 -2.10 -13.86
N LEU A 16 3.59 -2.38 -14.27
CA LEU A 16 3.30 -2.90 -15.62
C LEU A 16 3.53 -1.86 -16.72
N CYS A 17 3.29 -0.57 -16.46
CA CYS A 17 3.62 0.49 -17.41
C CYS A 17 5.13 0.72 -17.58
N ASN A 18 5.95 0.33 -16.60
CA ASN A 18 7.42 0.46 -16.67
C ASN A 18 8.07 -0.69 -17.47
N ALA A 19 7.33 -1.76 -17.79
CA ALA A 19 7.84 -2.92 -18.52
C ALA A 19 8.00 -2.68 -20.04
N ASN A 20 7.39 -1.61 -20.59
CA ASN A 20 7.55 -1.20 -21.98
C ASN A 20 8.46 0.04 -22.07
N GLY A 21 9.78 -0.21 -22.18
CA GLY A 21 10.72 0.71 -22.85
C GLY A 21 11.23 1.91 -22.06
N GLU A 22 12.49 1.80 -21.65
CA GLU A 22 13.47 2.87 -21.37
C GLU A 22 13.12 3.97 -20.36
N TYR A 23 13.77 3.95 -19.18
CA TYR A 23 14.54 5.11 -18.68
C TYR A 23 15.64 4.62 -17.73
N LYS A 24 16.85 4.42 -18.29
CA LYS A 24 18.09 4.30 -17.53
C LYS A 24 18.45 5.67 -16.93
N ASN A 25 18.78 5.67 -15.64
CA ASN A 25 19.69 6.55 -14.92
C ASN A 25 19.83 8.02 -15.40
N ARG A 26 19.42 8.94 -14.52
CA ARG A 26 20.31 10.00 -13.94
C ARG A 26 19.52 10.83 -12.93
N ALA A 27 19.68 10.52 -11.66
CA ALA A 27 19.30 11.39 -10.55
C ALA A 27 20.53 11.64 -9.68
N SER A 28 21.52 12.32 -10.27
CA SER A 28 22.55 13.04 -9.54
C SER A 28 22.39 14.51 -9.90
N ASP A 29 22.45 15.37 -8.88
CA ASP A 29 22.50 16.83 -8.93
C ASP A 29 21.16 17.57 -8.92
N PHE A 30 20.65 17.89 -7.72
CA PHE A 30 20.01 19.18 -7.42
C PHE A 30 20.23 19.59 -5.95
N PRO A 31 20.31 20.90 -5.65
CA PRO A 31 21.08 21.45 -4.53
C PRO A 31 20.31 21.56 -3.20
N LYS A 32 21.08 21.58 -2.11
CA LYS A 32 20.64 21.99 -0.76
C LYS A 32 20.46 23.51 -0.68
N LYS A 33 19.29 23.99 -0.26
CA LYS A 33 19.13 24.87 0.91
C LYS A 33 17.66 25.10 1.28
N ALA A 34 17.47 25.29 2.58
CA ALA A 34 16.25 25.23 3.36
C ALA A 34 15.35 26.45 3.18
N GLU A 35 14.06 26.31 3.48
CA GLU A 35 13.44 26.90 4.69
C GLU A 35 11.98 26.45 4.86
N ASN A 36 11.61 26.25 6.13
CA ASN A 36 10.30 25.96 6.73
C ASN A 36 9.97 24.47 7.08
N PRO A 37 9.87 24.05 8.37
CA PRO A 37 9.87 22.63 8.76
C PRO A 37 8.48 21.95 8.83
N ASN A 38 7.38 22.65 8.57
CA ASN A 38 6.03 22.23 8.98
C ASN A 38 4.99 22.11 7.85
N GLU A 39 5.39 22.11 6.58
CA GLU A 39 4.52 21.65 5.48
C GLU A 39 4.72 20.15 5.23
N PRO A 40 3.66 19.35 4.96
CA PRO A 40 3.83 17.95 4.65
C PRO A 40 4.69 17.80 3.39
N LEU A 41 5.77 17.01 3.47
CA LEU A 41 6.80 16.83 2.43
C LEU A 41 6.24 16.60 1.01
N VAL A 42 5.05 16.00 0.89
CA VAL A 42 4.32 15.84 -0.37
C VAL A 42 3.99 17.20 -0.99
N ASP A 43 3.42 18.14 -0.24
CA ASP A 43 3.08 19.48 -0.73
C ASP A 43 4.34 20.26 -1.13
N GLN A 44 5.48 20.07 -0.46
CA GLN A 44 6.76 20.66 -0.85
C GLN A 44 7.29 20.09 -2.18
N ILE A 45 7.22 18.76 -2.36
CA ILE A 45 7.60 18.09 -3.62
C ILE A 45 6.68 18.54 -4.75
N ILE A 46 5.37 18.60 -4.51
CA ILE A 46 4.40 19.06 -5.50
C ILE A 46 4.66 20.52 -5.87
N SER A 47 4.82 21.41 -4.90
CA SER A 47 5.13 22.83 -5.16
C SER A 47 6.40 23.01 -5.99
N THR A 48 7.42 22.19 -5.74
CA THR A 48 8.66 22.21 -6.53
C THR A 48 8.42 21.76 -7.97
N LEU A 49 7.63 20.70 -8.17
CA LEU A 49 7.28 20.20 -9.50
C LEU A 49 6.34 21.16 -10.24
N GLU A 50 5.44 21.84 -9.55
CA GLU A 50 4.58 22.89 -10.11
C GLU A 50 5.40 24.10 -10.55
N PHE A 51 6.35 24.55 -9.71
CA PHE A 51 7.29 25.60 -10.08
C PHE A 51 8.10 25.20 -11.32
N LYS A 52 8.65 23.98 -11.36
CA LYS A 52 9.33 23.47 -12.54
C LYS A 52 8.41 23.49 -13.77
N GLY A 53 7.16 23.06 -13.61
CA GLY A 53 6.15 23.06 -14.67
C GLY A 53 5.88 24.45 -15.24
N SER A 54 5.88 25.48 -14.40
CA SER A 54 5.68 26.88 -14.83
C SER A 54 6.80 27.42 -15.73
N LEU A 55 7.97 26.78 -15.73
CA LEU A 55 9.12 27.13 -16.58
C LEU A 55 9.16 26.35 -17.90
N LEU A 56 8.28 25.36 -18.09
CA LEU A 56 8.23 24.54 -19.29
C LEU A 56 7.37 25.19 -20.38
N VAL A 57 7.63 24.81 -21.63
CA VAL A 57 6.89 25.31 -22.78
C VAL A 57 5.43 24.84 -22.71
N PRO A 58 4.43 25.72 -22.92
CA PRO A 58 3.04 25.33 -22.95
C PRO A 58 2.78 24.26 -24.01
N ASN A 59 1.93 23.29 -23.69
CA ASN A 59 1.59 22.14 -24.53
C ASN A 59 2.80 21.30 -24.99
N SER A 60 3.91 21.27 -24.24
CA SER A 60 5.02 20.38 -24.53
C SER A 60 4.85 18.99 -23.92
N LEU A 61 5.55 18.00 -24.48
CA LEU A 61 5.60 16.65 -23.93
C LEU A 61 6.17 16.64 -22.50
N GLU A 62 7.19 17.48 -22.21
CA GLU A 62 7.76 17.53 -20.86
C GLU A 62 6.77 18.09 -19.83
N LEU A 63 5.91 19.03 -20.23
CA LEU A 63 4.87 19.57 -19.37
C LEU A 63 3.80 18.50 -19.04
N ALA A 64 3.40 17.71 -20.04
CA ALA A 64 2.50 16.58 -19.85
C ALA A 64 3.09 15.53 -18.89
N GLU A 65 4.36 15.15 -19.10
CA GLU A 65 5.09 14.23 -18.21
C GLU A 65 5.20 14.76 -16.78
N ASN A 66 5.44 16.06 -16.61
CA ASN A 66 5.53 16.70 -15.31
C ASN A 66 4.18 16.63 -14.56
N HIS A 67 3.08 16.96 -15.23
CA HIS A 67 1.72 16.83 -14.66
C HIS A 67 1.38 15.38 -14.31
N LYS A 68 1.70 14.42 -15.19
CA LYS A 68 1.52 12.98 -14.93
C LYS A 68 2.32 12.52 -13.70
N LYS A 69 3.56 13.01 -13.53
CA LYS A 69 4.41 12.69 -12.37
C LYS A 69 3.82 13.24 -11.06
N ILE A 70 3.33 14.49 -11.07
CA ILE A 70 2.62 15.06 -9.92
C ILE A 70 1.39 14.22 -9.57
N ALA A 71 0.58 13.84 -10.57
CA ALA A 71 -0.60 13.02 -10.36
C ALA A 71 -0.24 11.66 -9.71
N LYS A 72 0.81 10.98 -10.18
CA LYS A 72 1.28 9.71 -9.58
C LYS A 72 1.61 9.86 -8.09
N ILE A 73 2.36 10.89 -7.72
CA ILE A 73 2.75 11.15 -6.32
C ILE A 73 1.51 11.42 -5.45
N LEU A 74 0.59 12.25 -5.95
CA LEU A 74 -0.65 12.57 -5.23
C LEU A 74 -1.56 11.36 -5.06
N VAL A 75 -1.62 10.49 -6.07
CA VAL A 75 -2.35 9.21 -6.01
C VAL A 75 -1.76 8.27 -4.96
N GLU A 76 -0.42 8.14 -4.88
CA GLU A 76 0.24 7.36 -3.84
C GLU A 76 -0.07 7.90 -2.43
N ALA A 77 -0.15 9.23 -2.30
CA ALA A 77 -0.55 9.93 -1.08
C ALA A 77 -2.08 9.89 -0.82
N SER A 78 -2.87 9.21 -1.65
CA SER A 78 -4.35 9.15 -1.57
C SER A 78 -5.06 10.52 -1.66
N MET A 79 -4.38 11.52 -2.21
CA MET A 79 -4.92 12.87 -2.43
C MET A 79 -5.66 12.96 -3.78
N PHE A 80 -6.69 12.13 -3.96
CA PHE A 80 -7.33 11.89 -5.27
C PHE A 80 -7.89 13.15 -5.94
N LYS A 81 -8.43 14.11 -5.18
CA LYS A 81 -8.95 15.38 -5.74
C LYS A 81 -7.85 16.24 -6.36
N LYS A 82 -6.71 16.38 -5.68
CA LYS A 82 -5.56 17.11 -6.24
C LYS A 82 -4.99 16.33 -7.43
N ALA A 83 -4.86 15.00 -7.30
CA ALA A 83 -4.37 14.15 -8.38
C ALA A 83 -5.19 14.28 -9.66
N LEU A 84 -6.53 14.30 -9.55
CA LEU A 84 -7.45 14.43 -10.68
C LEU A 84 -7.14 15.65 -11.53
N LEU A 85 -6.91 16.81 -10.89
CA LEU A 85 -6.60 18.06 -11.58
C LEU A 85 -5.34 17.96 -12.45
N HIS A 86 -4.25 17.40 -11.91
CA HIS A 86 -3.02 17.25 -12.69
C HIS A 86 -3.14 16.16 -13.75
N CYS A 87 -3.91 15.10 -13.49
CA CYS A 87 -4.12 14.01 -14.43
C CYS A 87 -4.93 14.48 -15.66
N LEU A 88 -5.98 15.28 -15.46
CA LEU A 88 -6.75 15.87 -16.57
C LEU A 88 -5.90 16.85 -17.39
N LYS A 89 -5.11 17.71 -16.74
CA LYS A 89 -4.17 18.61 -17.45
C LYS A 89 -3.17 17.84 -18.32
N ALA A 90 -2.61 16.75 -17.80
CA ALA A 90 -1.72 15.90 -18.59
C ALA A 90 -2.45 15.29 -19.79
N LEU A 91 -3.66 14.77 -19.59
CA LEU A 91 -4.47 14.15 -20.64
C LEU A 91 -4.79 15.13 -21.78
N ASP A 92 -5.18 16.36 -21.43
CA ASP A 92 -5.50 17.40 -22.42
C ASP A 92 -4.29 17.77 -23.27
N ILE A 93 -3.11 17.92 -22.64
CA ILE A 93 -1.87 18.18 -23.37
C ILE A 93 -1.53 17.02 -24.31
N TYR A 94 -1.57 15.77 -23.82
CA TYR A 94 -1.27 14.61 -24.68
C TYR A 94 -2.26 14.48 -25.85
N LYS A 95 -3.56 14.75 -25.64
CA LYS A 95 -4.55 14.78 -26.73
C LYS A 95 -4.20 15.84 -27.78
N SER A 96 -3.89 17.06 -27.34
CA SER A 96 -3.50 18.15 -28.25
C SER A 96 -2.25 17.80 -29.07
N LEU A 97 -1.28 17.12 -28.45
CA LEU A 97 -0.07 16.65 -29.14
C LEU A 97 -0.37 15.53 -30.14
N SER A 98 -1.31 14.63 -29.82
CA SER A 98 -1.67 13.49 -30.68
C SER A 98 -2.39 13.89 -31.99
N GLU A 99 -3.05 15.06 -31.96
CA GLU A 99 -3.73 15.67 -33.11
C GLU A 99 -2.75 16.42 -34.03
N SER A 100 -1.58 16.82 -33.51
CA SER A 100 -0.53 17.44 -34.31
C SER A 100 0.29 16.41 -35.10
N ALA A 101 0.64 16.73 -36.35
CA ALA A 101 1.52 15.88 -37.17
C ALA A 101 2.98 16.15 -36.80
N GLY A 102 3.58 15.33 -35.92
CA GLY A 102 4.96 15.46 -35.48
C GLY A 102 5.55 14.17 -34.90
N GLU A 103 6.86 14.20 -34.59
CA GLU A 103 7.61 13.08 -34.00
C GLU A 103 7.05 12.63 -32.64
N ASP A 104 6.39 13.53 -31.91
CA ASP A 104 5.82 13.27 -30.57
C ASP A 104 4.49 12.51 -30.58
N ARG A 105 3.92 12.22 -31.75
CA ARG A 105 2.58 11.62 -31.86
C ARG A 105 2.50 10.24 -31.20
N SER A 106 3.49 9.37 -31.42
CA SER A 106 3.54 8.03 -30.80
C SER A 106 3.68 8.12 -29.27
N SER A 107 4.60 8.95 -28.79
CA SER A 107 4.82 9.21 -27.36
C SER A 107 3.57 9.78 -26.67
N SER A 108 2.83 10.66 -27.36
CA SER A 108 1.60 11.24 -26.84
C SER A 108 0.47 10.21 -26.73
N LEU A 109 0.33 9.27 -27.68
CA LEU A 109 -0.66 8.19 -27.61
C LEU A 109 -0.41 7.25 -26.43
N VAL A 110 0.85 6.86 -26.20
CA VAL A 110 1.25 6.09 -25.02
C VAL A 110 0.96 6.89 -23.74
N GLY A 111 1.26 8.19 -23.75
CA GLY A 111 0.93 9.11 -22.65
C GLY A 111 -0.56 9.16 -22.33
N ILE A 112 -1.43 9.19 -23.35
CA ILE A 112 -2.90 9.16 -23.19
C ILE A 112 -3.33 7.89 -22.45
N ASP A 113 -2.86 6.72 -22.88
CA ASP A 113 -3.31 5.45 -22.30
C ASP A 113 -2.85 5.28 -20.85
N ILE A 114 -1.61 5.64 -20.53
CA ILE A 114 -1.11 5.66 -19.14
C ILE A 114 -1.92 6.63 -18.28
N THR A 115 -2.25 7.82 -18.82
CA THR A 115 -3.00 8.85 -18.09
C THR A 115 -4.45 8.43 -17.86
N ARG A 116 -5.09 7.76 -18.82
CA ARG A 116 -6.40 7.12 -18.63
C ARG A 116 -6.35 6.02 -17.57
N GLY A 117 -5.27 5.23 -17.55
CA GLY A 117 -4.98 4.27 -16.48
C GLY A 117 -5.01 4.92 -15.10
N LEU A 118 -4.30 6.05 -14.92
CA LEU A 118 -4.30 6.81 -13.66
C LEU A 118 -5.68 7.40 -13.31
N LEU A 119 -6.41 7.93 -14.30
CA LEU A 119 -7.77 8.45 -14.08
C LEU A 119 -8.71 7.38 -13.54
N ARG A 120 -8.62 6.14 -14.03
CA ARG A 120 -9.42 5.03 -13.49
C ARG A 120 -9.16 4.83 -12.00
N VAL A 121 -7.89 4.86 -11.57
CA VAL A 121 -7.55 4.70 -10.16
C VAL A 121 -8.07 5.88 -9.32
N ILE A 122 -7.92 7.10 -9.84
CA ILE A 122 -8.38 8.32 -9.18
C ILE A 122 -9.91 8.29 -8.99
N TYR A 123 -10.66 8.00 -10.06
CA TYR A 123 -12.12 7.96 -10.02
C TYR A 123 -12.65 6.82 -9.13
N VAL A 124 -12.04 5.63 -9.17
CA VAL A 124 -12.34 4.57 -8.19
C VAL A 124 -12.14 5.08 -6.75
N GLY A 125 -11.18 5.96 -6.52
CA GLY A 125 -10.92 6.54 -5.21
C GLY A 125 -11.80 7.66 -4.75
N LEU A 126 -12.38 8.36 -5.70
CA LEU A 126 -13.44 9.32 -5.46
C LEU A 126 -14.81 8.63 -5.39
N GLU A 127 -14.85 7.30 -5.53
CA GLU A 127 -16.07 6.48 -5.62
C GLU A 127 -16.94 6.85 -6.84
N ASP A 128 -16.31 7.43 -7.85
CA ASP A 128 -16.94 7.91 -9.08
C ASP A 128 -16.83 6.85 -10.18
N TYR A 129 -17.66 5.81 -10.06
CA TYR A 129 -17.48 4.60 -10.84
C TYR A 129 -17.92 4.73 -12.31
N GLU A 130 -18.76 5.69 -12.65
CA GLU A 130 -19.22 5.91 -14.03
C GLU A 130 -18.06 6.41 -14.90
N GLU A 131 -17.36 7.44 -14.42
CA GLU A 131 -16.21 8.07 -15.04
C GLU A 131 -15.05 7.07 -15.14
N ALA A 132 -14.83 6.26 -14.11
CA ALA A 132 -13.84 5.17 -14.14
C ALA A 132 -14.14 4.14 -15.24
N MET A 133 -15.42 3.77 -15.43
CA MET A 133 -15.82 2.83 -16.48
C MET A 133 -15.69 3.44 -17.87
N GLU A 134 -16.03 4.73 -18.03
CA GLU A 134 -15.88 5.44 -19.30
C GLU A 134 -14.43 5.41 -19.77
N GLN A 135 -13.47 5.68 -18.87
CA GLN A 135 -12.05 5.58 -19.21
C GLN A 135 -11.66 4.15 -19.66
N SER A 136 -12.13 3.12 -18.96
CA SER A 136 -11.92 1.72 -19.39
C SER A 136 -12.56 1.42 -20.74
N PHE A 137 -13.76 1.93 -21.00
CA PHE A 137 -14.46 1.72 -22.27
C PHE A 137 -13.71 2.34 -23.45
N VAL A 138 -13.26 3.59 -23.30
CA VAL A 138 -12.47 4.28 -24.33
C VAL A 138 -11.15 3.56 -24.62
N SER A 139 -10.44 3.10 -23.58
CA SER A 139 -9.21 2.31 -23.78
C SER A 139 -9.46 0.98 -24.51
N ARG A 140 -10.59 0.30 -24.24
CA ARG A 140 -10.95 -0.94 -24.97
C ARG A 140 -11.23 -0.68 -26.45
N LEU A 141 -11.94 0.40 -26.77
CA LEU A 141 -12.25 0.73 -28.17
C LEU A 141 -10.99 1.00 -28.98
N ASN A 142 -9.99 1.66 -28.39
CA ASN A 142 -8.75 2.01 -29.10
C ASN A 142 -7.84 0.80 -29.39
N LEU A 143 -7.86 -0.23 -28.54
CA LEU A 143 -7.01 -1.42 -28.68
C LEU A 143 -7.57 -2.47 -29.66
N GLY A 144 -8.82 -2.33 -30.10
CA GLY A 144 -9.45 -3.23 -31.06
C GLY A 144 -9.84 -4.62 -30.49
N HIS A 145 -10.64 -5.38 -31.25
CA HIS A 145 -11.28 -6.62 -30.78
C HIS A 145 -10.58 -7.94 -31.18
N SER A 146 -9.46 -7.90 -31.90
CA SER A 146 -8.83 -9.14 -32.42
C SER A 146 -7.70 -9.64 -31.52
N LEU A 147 -7.96 -10.76 -30.82
CA LEU A 147 -7.09 -11.43 -29.84
C LEU A 147 -6.73 -10.55 -28.63
N ILE A 148 -6.88 -11.10 -27.41
CA ILE A 148 -6.56 -10.36 -26.18
C ILE A 148 -5.04 -10.17 -26.13
N SER A 149 -4.57 -8.96 -26.48
CA SER A 149 -3.19 -8.54 -26.26
C SER A 149 -2.92 -8.36 -24.76
N CYS A 150 -1.64 -8.38 -24.34
CA CYS A 150 -1.28 -8.13 -22.94
C CYS A 150 -1.84 -6.81 -22.41
N GLU A 151 -1.93 -5.78 -23.27
CA GLU A 151 -2.47 -4.46 -22.93
C GLU A 151 -4.00 -4.52 -22.71
N LEU A 152 -4.71 -5.32 -23.50
CA LEU A 152 -6.16 -5.52 -23.33
C LEU A 152 -6.47 -6.29 -22.04
N VAL A 153 -5.64 -7.26 -21.64
CA VAL A 153 -5.77 -7.98 -20.35
C VAL A 153 -5.81 -7.00 -19.18
N LEU A 154 -4.90 -6.03 -19.15
CA LEU A 154 -4.80 -5.07 -18.05
C LEU A 154 -6.02 -4.15 -17.99
N VAL A 155 -6.51 -3.71 -19.15
CA VAL A 155 -7.72 -2.88 -19.23
C VAL A 155 -8.96 -3.65 -18.74
N GLU A 156 -9.08 -4.93 -19.09
CA GLU A 156 -10.17 -5.79 -18.61
C GLU A 156 -10.06 -6.03 -17.09
N ILE A 157 -8.86 -6.28 -16.57
CA ILE A 157 -8.62 -6.39 -15.13
C ILE A 157 -9.03 -5.12 -14.38
N ASP A 158 -8.69 -3.94 -14.90
CA ASP A 158 -9.11 -2.66 -14.30
C ASP A 158 -10.64 -2.50 -14.32
N TYR A 159 -11.29 -2.87 -15.43
CA TYR A 159 -12.75 -2.87 -15.51
C TYR A 159 -13.37 -3.83 -14.48
N ILE A 160 -12.82 -5.04 -14.33
CA ILE A 160 -13.26 -6.02 -13.33
C ILE A 160 -13.10 -5.48 -11.91
N ARG A 161 -11.96 -4.84 -11.59
CA ARG A 161 -11.71 -4.20 -10.29
C ARG A 161 -12.77 -3.15 -9.94
N ILE A 162 -13.20 -2.37 -10.94
CA ILE A 162 -14.30 -1.40 -10.78
C ILE A 162 -15.60 -2.15 -10.43
N GLN A 163 -15.94 -3.23 -11.13
CA GLN A 163 -17.14 -4.03 -10.82
C GLN A 163 -17.10 -4.65 -9.43
N ILE A 164 -15.94 -5.19 -9.01
CA ILE A 164 -15.73 -5.69 -7.64
C ILE A 164 -15.96 -4.58 -6.62
N SER A 165 -15.45 -3.37 -6.88
CA SER A 165 -15.57 -2.24 -5.96
C SER A 165 -17.02 -1.77 -5.79
N ARG A 166 -17.82 -1.80 -6.87
CA ARG A 166 -19.25 -1.49 -6.87
C ARG A 166 -20.14 -2.57 -6.24
N GLY A 167 -19.60 -3.77 -5.98
CA GLY A 167 -20.39 -4.91 -5.51
C GLY A 167 -21.04 -5.74 -6.62
N ALA A 168 -20.74 -5.48 -7.90
CA ALA A 168 -21.26 -6.23 -9.05
C ALA A 168 -20.52 -7.57 -9.24
N TYR A 169 -20.60 -8.42 -8.22
CA TYR A 169 -19.78 -9.64 -8.08
C TYR A 169 -20.05 -10.69 -9.16
N ASP A 170 -21.30 -10.84 -9.60
CA ASP A 170 -21.66 -11.83 -10.64
C ASP A 170 -21.07 -11.45 -12.00
N LEU A 171 -21.14 -10.15 -12.34
CA LEU A 171 -20.52 -9.63 -13.57
C LEU A 171 -19.00 -9.75 -13.50
N ALA A 172 -18.38 -9.41 -12.37
CA ALA A 172 -16.95 -9.58 -12.17
C ALA A 172 -16.52 -11.05 -12.37
N MET A 173 -17.27 -12.02 -11.82
CA MET A 173 -16.97 -13.44 -12.03
C MET A 173 -17.13 -13.88 -13.48
N LEU A 174 -18.14 -13.39 -14.19
CA LEU A 174 -18.34 -13.72 -15.60
C LEU A 174 -17.16 -13.22 -16.45
N LEU A 175 -16.74 -11.97 -16.25
CA LEU A 175 -15.62 -11.36 -16.95
C LEU A 175 -14.30 -12.10 -16.65
N LEU A 176 -14.07 -12.48 -15.39
CA LEU A 176 -12.89 -13.27 -15.00
C LEU A 176 -12.85 -14.64 -15.67
N LYS A 177 -14.00 -15.30 -15.82
CA LYS A 177 -14.09 -16.58 -16.57
C LYS A 177 -13.77 -16.41 -18.05
N ILE A 178 -14.25 -15.33 -18.67
CA ILE A 178 -13.94 -15.00 -20.06
C ILE A 178 -12.44 -14.75 -20.21
N LEU A 179 -11.84 -14.03 -19.27
CA LEU A 179 -10.41 -13.75 -19.26
C LEU A 179 -9.60 -15.07 -19.17
N ASP A 180 -9.95 -15.97 -18.24
CA ASP A 180 -9.26 -17.26 -18.10
C ASP A 180 -9.18 -18.07 -19.40
N SER A 181 -10.26 -18.06 -20.18
CA SER A 181 -10.39 -18.85 -21.40
C SER A 181 -9.62 -18.29 -22.59
N ASN A 182 -9.26 -17.00 -22.54
CA ASN A 182 -8.77 -16.25 -23.70
C ASN A 182 -7.38 -15.64 -23.49
N THR A 183 -6.72 -15.92 -22.36
CA THR A 183 -5.38 -15.41 -22.05
C THR A 183 -4.36 -16.53 -21.84
N ASP A 184 -3.09 -16.16 -21.95
CA ASP A 184 -1.95 -17.00 -21.57
C ASP A 184 -1.89 -17.22 -20.04
N ASP A 185 -0.91 -18.00 -19.58
CA ASP A 185 -0.66 -18.28 -18.17
C ASP A 185 -0.49 -17.01 -17.33
N SER A 186 0.14 -15.97 -17.89
CA SER A 186 0.31 -14.67 -17.23
C SER A 186 -1.03 -13.99 -16.98
N GLY A 187 -1.89 -13.91 -18.00
CA GLY A 187 -3.25 -13.37 -17.85
C GLY A 187 -4.13 -14.22 -16.92
N ARG A 188 -3.96 -15.55 -16.93
CA ARG A 188 -4.64 -16.46 -16.00
C ARG A 188 -4.23 -16.19 -14.55
N VAL A 189 -2.95 -15.93 -14.29
CA VAL A 189 -2.48 -15.54 -12.95
C VAL A 189 -3.17 -14.26 -12.48
N LEU A 190 -3.23 -13.23 -13.32
CA LEU A 190 -3.91 -11.97 -13.01
C LEU A 190 -5.41 -12.19 -12.72
N SER A 191 -6.09 -13.00 -13.54
CA SER A 191 -7.48 -13.39 -13.30
C SER A 191 -7.67 -14.05 -11.93
N TYR A 192 -6.85 -15.03 -11.57
CA TYR A 192 -6.96 -15.69 -10.26
C TYR A 192 -6.63 -14.75 -9.08
N ILE A 193 -5.73 -13.78 -9.25
CA ILE A 193 -5.51 -12.72 -8.25
C ILE A 193 -6.81 -11.93 -8.04
N GLU A 194 -7.48 -11.51 -9.10
CA GLU A 194 -8.71 -10.73 -9.00
C GLU A 194 -9.90 -11.55 -8.46
N LYS A 195 -10.00 -12.84 -8.80
CA LYS A 195 -10.95 -13.76 -8.13
C LYS A 195 -10.72 -13.83 -6.64
N ALA A 196 -9.45 -13.88 -6.21
CA ALA A 196 -9.13 -13.85 -4.80
C ALA A 196 -9.60 -12.55 -4.14
N HIS A 197 -9.41 -11.40 -4.81
CA HIS A 197 -9.90 -10.10 -4.32
C HIS A 197 -11.42 -10.08 -4.19
N LEU A 198 -12.13 -10.57 -5.20
CA LEU A 198 -13.57 -10.71 -5.17
C LEU A 198 -14.02 -11.58 -3.99
N PHE A 199 -13.42 -12.76 -3.81
CA PHE A 199 -13.79 -13.67 -2.72
C PHE A 199 -13.51 -13.06 -1.34
N ILE A 200 -12.45 -12.26 -1.17
CA ILE A 200 -12.21 -11.49 0.06
C ILE A 200 -13.34 -10.50 0.32
N ARG A 201 -13.82 -9.79 -0.72
CA ARG A 201 -14.97 -8.86 -0.58
C ARG A 201 -16.24 -9.60 -0.19
N MET A 202 -16.43 -10.81 -0.70
CA MET A 202 -17.52 -11.71 -0.32
C MET A 202 -17.31 -12.42 1.03
N LYS A 203 -16.19 -12.18 1.73
CA LYS A 203 -15.77 -12.89 2.96
C LYS A 203 -15.59 -14.41 2.79
N LYS A 204 -15.38 -14.88 1.56
CA LYS A 204 -15.11 -16.28 1.21
C LYS A 204 -13.59 -16.54 1.21
N TYR A 205 -12.97 -16.52 2.39
CA TYR A 205 -11.51 -16.56 2.50
C TYR A 205 -10.87 -17.87 2.01
N GLU A 206 -11.54 -19.01 2.20
CA GLU A 206 -11.09 -20.30 1.67
C GLU A 206 -11.05 -20.32 0.13
N ASP A 207 -12.10 -19.83 -0.53
CA ASP A 207 -12.13 -19.75 -2.01
C ASP A 207 -11.04 -18.80 -2.52
N SER A 208 -10.85 -17.67 -1.84
CA SER A 208 -9.75 -16.75 -2.13
C SER A 208 -8.39 -17.41 -2.02
N LYS A 209 -8.19 -18.26 -1.02
CA LYS A 209 -6.94 -18.99 -0.82
C LYS A 209 -6.70 -20.00 -1.94
N ILE A 210 -7.71 -20.75 -2.36
CA ILE A 210 -7.61 -21.71 -3.47
C ILE A 210 -7.22 -20.98 -4.77
N CYS A 211 -7.80 -19.81 -5.04
CA CYS A 211 -7.40 -19.01 -6.21
C CYS A 211 -5.91 -18.62 -6.16
N LEU A 212 -5.42 -18.19 -4.99
CA LEU A 212 -4.02 -17.83 -4.83
C LEU A 212 -3.10 -19.05 -4.92
N GLU A 213 -3.45 -20.19 -4.32
CA GLU A 213 -2.68 -21.44 -4.50
C GLU A 213 -2.60 -21.83 -6.00
N THR A 214 -3.70 -21.65 -6.74
CA THR A 214 -3.73 -21.89 -8.19
C THR A 214 -2.85 -20.91 -8.97
N CYS A 215 -2.83 -19.61 -8.62
CA CYS A 215 -1.89 -18.64 -9.20
C CYS A 215 -0.46 -19.14 -9.06
N PHE A 216 -0.11 -19.67 -7.90
CA PHE A 216 1.23 -20.12 -7.58
C PHE A 216 1.64 -21.36 -8.35
N ASP A 217 0.74 -22.33 -8.47
CA ASP A 217 0.99 -23.54 -9.25
C ASP A 217 1.22 -23.22 -10.73
N ILE A 218 0.55 -22.18 -11.25
CA ILE A 218 0.80 -21.65 -12.61
C ILE A 218 2.15 -20.93 -12.65
N LEU A 219 2.42 -20.03 -11.71
CA LEU A 219 3.70 -19.30 -11.62
C LEU A 219 4.92 -20.21 -11.41
N GLU A 220 4.76 -21.35 -10.74
CA GLU A 220 5.82 -22.33 -10.56
C GLU A 220 6.22 -23.03 -11.87
N LYS A 221 5.30 -23.09 -12.83
CA LYS A 221 5.53 -23.67 -14.16
C LYS A 221 6.09 -22.65 -15.16
N LEU A 222 6.02 -21.35 -14.85
CA LEU A 222 6.54 -20.29 -15.69
C LEU A 222 8.04 -20.07 -15.47
N ASP A 223 8.74 -19.63 -16.52
CA ASP A 223 10.18 -19.39 -16.50
C ASP A 223 10.56 -18.38 -15.40
N SER A 224 11.83 -18.47 -14.95
CA SER A 224 12.43 -17.63 -13.90
C SER A 224 12.69 -16.17 -14.34
N SER A 225 11.82 -15.61 -15.18
CA SER A 225 11.91 -14.23 -15.66
C SER A 225 11.54 -13.22 -14.58
N VAL A 226 12.05 -11.99 -14.69
CA VAL A 226 11.73 -10.87 -13.78
C VAL A 226 10.23 -10.57 -13.75
N ALA A 227 9.52 -10.70 -14.88
CA ALA A 227 8.07 -10.52 -14.94
C ALA A 227 7.31 -11.57 -14.11
N SER A 228 7.75 -12.83 -14.14
CA SER A 228 7.22 -13.89 -13.29
C SER A 228 7.42 -13.56 -11.80
N ILE A 229 8.53 -12.90 -11.45
CA ILE A 229 8.93 -12.59 -10.06
C ILE A 229 8.11 -11.41 -9.47
N GLU A 230 7.79 -10.39 -10.25
CA GLU A 230 6.86 -9.33 -9.82
C GLU A 230 5.44 -9.85 -9.57
N LEU A 231 4.94 -10.71 -10.47
CA LEU A 231 3.65 -11.38 -10.32
C LEU A 231 3.63 -12.26 -9.06
N VAL A 232 4.69 -13.03 -8.86
CA VAL A 232 4.95 -13.84 -7.66
C VAL A 232 4.87 -12.97 -6.39
N THR A 233 5.53 -11.81 -6.36
CA THR A 233 5.47 -10.88 -5.22
C THR A 233 4.06 -10.35 -4.96
N THR A 234 3.36 -9.95 -6.02
CA THR A 234 1.97 -9.47 -5.96
C THR A 234 1.05 -10.54 -5.38
N CYS A 235 1.18 -11.79 -5.81
CA CYS A 235 0.46 -12.93 -5.25
C CYS A 235 0.69 -13.09 -3.74
N TYR A 236 1.91 -12.91 -3.22
CA TYR A 236 2.15 -12.98 -1.77
C TYR A 236 1.51 -11.86 -0.99
N THR A 237 1.62 -10.62 -1.47
CA THR A 237 0.98 -9.49 -0.78
C THR A 237 -0.52 -9.75 -0.61
N ASN A 238 -1.12 -10.39 -1.61
CA ASN A 238 -2.50 -10.84 -1.58
C ASN A 238 -2.73 -12.03 -0.64
N ILE A 239 -1.90 -13.06 -0.64
CA ILE A 239 -2.00 -14.17 0.32
C ILE A 239 -1.95 -13.66 1.75
N ALA A 240 -0.99 -12.79 2.08
CA ALA A 240 -0.87 -12.26 3.42
C ALA A 240 -2.04 -11.35 3.81
N ARG A 241 -2.71 -10.72 2.83
CA ARG A 241 -3.96 -9.98 3.06
C ARG A 241 -5.11 -10.93 3.38
N VAL A 242 -5.25 -12.05 2.67
CA VAL A 242 -6.22 -13.10 3.03
C VAL A 242 -5.92 -13.62 4.43
N CYS A 243 -4.66 -13.97 4.71
CA CYS A 243 -4.23 -14.51 6.00
C CYS A 243 -4.51 -13.55 7.17
N GLN A 244 -4.44 -12.23 6.98
CA GLN A 244 -4.82 -11.27 8.02
C GLN A 244 -6.31 -11.34 8.40
N LYS A 245 -7.17 -11.68 7.44
CA LYS A 245 -8.62 -11.78 7.61
C LYS A 245 -9.07 -13.18 8.04
N MET A 246 -8.19 -14.17 8.01
CA MET A 246 -8.44 -15.53 8.47
C MET A 246 -8.11 -15.70 9.97
N ASP A 247 -8.71 -16.72 10.57
CA ASP A 247 -8.40 -17.14 11.95
C ASP A 247 -6.95 -17.60 12.09
N LYS A 248 -6.35 -17.34 13.27
CA LYS A 248 -4.93 -17.65 13.55
C LYS A 248 -4.53 -19.09 13.19
N LEU A 249 -5.43 -20.05 13.41
CA LEU A 249 -5.20 -21.49 13.19
C LEU A 249 -5.04 -21.86 11.70
N LYS A 250 -5.59 -21.07 10.78
CA LYS A 250 -5.60 -21.38 9.34
C LYS A 250 -4.36 -20.88 8.58
N ILE A 251 -3.54 -20.02 9.21
CA ILE A 251 -2.39 -19.36 8.60
C ILE A 251 -1.16 -20.29 8.48
N GLY A 252 -1.09 -21.38 9.24
CA GLY A 252 0.08 -22.26 9.32
C GLY A 252 0.51 -22.91 8.00
N LYS A 253 -0.45 -23.35 7.16
CA LYS A 253 -0.16 -23.95 5.85
C LYS A 253 0.36 -22.91 4.84
N ASP A 254 -0.07 -21.66 4.97
CA ASP A 254 0.31 -20.53 4.10
C ASP A 254 1.79 -20.13 4.29
N MET A 255 2.32 -20.31 5.51
CA MET A 255 3.72 -20.03 5.84
C MET A 255 4.71 -20.92 5.09
N SER A 256 4.33 -22.16 4.77
CA SER A 256 5.17 -23.08 3.98
C SER A 256 5.38 -22.53 2.57
N LEU A 257 4.33 -21.98 1.97
CA LEU A 257 4.36 -21.40 0.64
C LEU A 257 5.25 -20.14 0.61
N LEU A 258 5.14 -19.26 1.61
CA LEU A 258 6.01 -18.07 1.74
C LEU A 258 7.50 -18.44 1.86
N LYS A 259 7.82 -19.48 2.63
CA LYS A 259 9.19 -19.97 2.79
C LYS A 259 9.75 -20.54 1.48
N LYS A 260 8.97 -21.32 0.73
CA LYS A 260 9.39 -21.89 -0.57
C LYS A 260 9.80 -20.82 -1.58
N THR A 261 9.06 -19.72 -1.64
CA THR A 261 9.41 -18.59 -2.52
C THR A 261 10.58 -17.80 -2.03
N MET A 262 10.74 -17.60 -0.73
CA MET A 262 11.94 -16.93 -0.21
C MET A 262 13.21 -17.65 -0.71
N ILE A 263 13.20 -18.99 -0.71
CA ILE A 263 14.27 -19.82 -1.28
C ILE A 263 14.43 -19.61 -2.80
N LYS A 264 13.33 -19.49 -3.57
CA LYS A 264 13.41 -19.18 -5.02
C LYS A 264 14.01 -17.80 -5.27
N LEU A 265 13.60 -16.79 -4.50
CA LEU A 265 14.14 -15.44 -4.62
C LEU A 265 15.61 -15.39 -4.21
N GLU A 266 16.05 -16.17 -3.22
CA GLU A 266 17.47 -16.27 -2.84
C GLU A 266 18.34 -16.79 -4.00
N LYS A 267 17.84 -17.76 -4.77
CA LYS A 267 18.54 -18.30 -5.95
C LYS A 267 18.73 -17.28 -7.08
N LEU A 268 17.88 -16.26 -7.15
CA LEU A 268 17.93 -15.20 -8.17
C LEU A 268 18.92 -14.08 -7.83
N GLY A 269 19.52 -14.12 -6.64
CA GLY A 269 20.62 -13.23 -6.26
C GLY A 269 20.19 -11.77 -6.08
N GLU A 270 20.96 -10.85 -6.66
CA GLU A 270 20.84 -9.41 -6.39
C GLU A 270 19.61 -8.77 -7.05
N GLN A 271 19.12 -9.33 -8.16
CA GLN A 271 17.96 -8.78 -8.90
C GLN A 271 16.63 -8.91 -8.14
N SER A 272 16.55 -9.81 -7.16
CA SER A 272 15.34 -10.08 -6.36
C SER A 272 15.42 -9.54 -4.93
N LYS A 273 16.49 -8.81 -4.60
CA LYS A 273 16.82 -8.43 -3.22
C LYS A 273 15.71 -7.61 -2.56
N ASP A 274 15.16 -6.63 -3.28
CA ASP A 274 14.06 -5.79 -2.83
C ASP A 274 12.81 -6.60 -2.48
N LEU A 275 12.49 -7.59 -3.32
CA LEU A 275 11.33 -8.47 -3.17
C LEU A 275 11.51 -9.43 -2.00
N ARG A 276 12.75 -9.87 -1.72
CA ARG A 276 13.07 -10.67 -0.53
C ARG A 276 12.78 -9.91 0.76
N TRP A 277 13.00 -8.60 0.81
CA TRP A 277 12.72 -7.81 2.01
C TRP A 277 11.25 -7.53 2.21
N ASP A 278 10.53 -7.19 1.13
CA ASP A 278 9.07 -7.08 1.15
C ASP A 278 8.45 -8.41 1.65
N LEU A 279 8.99 -9.56 1.22
CA LEU A 279 8.57 -10.89 1.68
C LEU A 279 8.97 -11.19 3.14
N ALA A 280 10.18 -10.81 3.57
CA ALA A 280 10.61 -10.97 4.96
C ALA A 280 9.73 -10.17 5.93
N PHE A 281 9.42 -8.92 5.58
CA PHE A 281 8.46 -8.10 6.34
C PHE A 281 7.08 -8.78 6.43
N LEU A 282 6.62 -9.35 5.32
CA LEU A 282 5.33 -10.04 5.26
C LEU A 282 5.26 -11.27 6.17
N ILE A 283 6.29 -12.10 6.12
CA ILE A 283 6.47 -13.28 6.98
C ILE A 283 6.50 -12.85 8.45
N GLY A 284 7.28 -11.84 8.78
CA GLY A 284 7.37 -11.28 10.13
C GLY A 284 6.01 -10.82 10.64
N LYS A 285 5.30 -10.01 9.86
CA LYS A 285 3.94 -9.55 10.17
C LYS A 285 2.96 -10.71 10.43
N LEU A 286 2.99 -11.76 9.62
CA LEU A 286 2.11 -12.91 9.80
C LEU A 286 2.46 -13.71 11.05
N LYS A 287 3.74 -13.87 11.35
CA LYS A 287 4.20 -14.54 12.58
C LYS A 287 3.76 -13.81 13.85
N VAL A 288 3.80 -12.48 13.87
CA VAL A 288 3.20 -11.69 14.97
C VAL A 288 1.72 -12.03 15.15
N ARG A 289 0.98 -12.33 14.07
CA ARG A 289 -0.44 -12.66 14.18
C ARG A 289 -0.69 -14.08 14.70
N ILE A 290 0.15 -15.04 14.34
CA ILE A 290 0.03 -16.44 14.78
C ILE A 290 0.50 -16.62 16.24
N GLY A 291 1.27 -15.68 16.77
CA GLY A 291 1.85 -15.78 18.12
C GLY A 291 3.23 -16.42 18.12
N MET A 292 4.03 -16.17 17.07
CA MET A 292 5.40 -16.66 16.94
C MET A 292 6.36 -15.47 16.96
N GLU A 293 6.36 -14.72 18.05
CA GLU A 293 6.99 -13.41 18.18
C GLU A 293 8.50 -13.46 17.99
N SER A 294 9.18 -14.44 18.58
CA SER A 294 10.64 -14.57 18.48
C SER A 294 11.11 -14.74 17.03
N GLU A 295 10.45 -15.61 16.26
CA GLU A 295 10.73 -15.73 14.84
C GLU A 295 10.29 -14.47 14.07
N ALA A 296 9.16 -13.85 14.45
CA ALA A 296 8.71 -12.61 13.80
C ALA A 296 9.75 -11.50 13.89
N ILE A 297 10.36 -11.31 15.05
CA ILE A 297 11.42 -10.31 15.31
C ILE A 297 12.60 -10.56 14.37
N GLU A 298 13.05 -11.80 14.20
CA GLU A 298 14.16 -12.13 13.30
C GLU A 298 13.88 -11.69 11.85
N TYR A 299 12.69 -12.00 11.33
CA TYR A 299 12.30 -11.60 9.97
C TYR A 299 12.14 -10.09 9.83
N LEU A 300 11.59 -9.41 10.83
CA LEU A 300 11.37 -7.96 10.81
C LEU A 300 12.68 -7.17 10.94
N LEU A 301 13.63 -7.62 11.76
CA LEU A 301 14.97 -7.01 11.85
C LEU A 301 15.77 -7.20 10.56
N LYS A 302 15.67 -8.38 9.92
CA LYS A 302 16.24 -8.60 8.59
C LYS A 302 15.65 -7.64 7.57
N ALA A 303 14.33 -7.42 7.59
CA ALA A 303 13.72 -6.43 6.70
C ALA A 303 14.24 -5.01 7.02
N GLU A 304 14.29 -4.62 8.29
CA GLU A 304 14.74 -3.29 8.73
C GLU A 304 16.16 -2.92 8.25
N ASN A 305 17.16 -3.75 8.58
CA ASN A 305 18.56 -3.48 8.25
C ASN A 305 18.72 -3.25 6.75
N ASN A 306 18.08 -4.10 5.95
CA ASN A 306 18.14 -3.99 4.51
C ASN A 306 17.44 -2.75 3.95
N PHE A 307 16.30 -2.34 4.51
CA PHE A 307 15.64 -1.10 4.09
C PHE A 307 16.47 0.14 4.43
N LYS A 308 17.15 0.15 5.60
CA LYS A 308 18.05 1.24 6.00
C LYS A 308 19.27 1.34 5.07
N ASP A 309 19.89 0.23 4.74
CA ASP A 309 21.14 0.19 3.97
C ASP A 309 20.96 0.63 2.51
N ASN A 310 19.84 0.26 1.86
CA ASN A 310 19.68 0.46 0.42
C ASN A 310 18.94 1.74 0.05
N PHE A 311 18.10 2.27 0.93
CA PHE A 311 17.30 3.45 0.62
C PHE A 311 17.47 4.61 1.62
N GLY A 312 18.31 4.42 2.65
CA GLY A 312 18.46 5.37 3.75
C GLY A 312 17.20 5.49 4.62
N SER A 313 17.22 6.42 5.58
CA SER A 313 16.15 6.64 6.56
C SER A 313 14.88 7.33 6.00
N LYS A 314 14.76 7.51 4.68
CA LYS A 314 13.72 8.35 4.06
C LYS A 314 12.46 7.61 3.60
N HIS A 315 12.38 6.28 3.76
CA HIS A 315 11.16 5.50 3.50
C HIS A 315 10.26 5.43 4.73
N TYR A 316 9.81 6.59 5.19
CA TYR A 316 9.10 6.76 6.46
C TYR A 316 7.93 5.77 6.60
N TYR A 317 7.08 5.64 5.59
CA TYR A 317 5.92 4.75 5.69
C TYR A 317 6.25 3.25 5.81
N LYS A 318 7.21 2.73 5.02
CA LYS A 318 7.58 1.31 5.07
C LYS A 318 8.31 0.98 6.36
N LEU A 319 9.28 1.81 6.75
CA LEU A 319 10.01 1.65 8.02
C LEU A 319 9.06 1.79 9.21
N GLY A 320 8.14 2.75 9.19
CA GLY A 320 7.11 2.89 10.21
C GLY A 320 6.28 1.62 10.40
N LYS A 321 5.93 0.92 9.30
CA LYS A 321 5.23 -0.36 9.39
C LYS A 321 6.09 -1.44 10.03
N ILE A 322 7.37 -1.55 9.65
CA ILE A 322 8.30 -2.52 10.25
C ILE A 322 8.40 -2.29 11.76
N TYR A 323 8.63 -1.04 12.16
CA TYR A 323 8.71 -0.64 13.56
C TYR A 323 7.43 -0.89 14.35
N LYS A 324 6.27 -0.66 13.74
CA LYS A 324 4.98 -0.99 14.38
C LYS A 324 4.89 -2.48 14.73
N TYR A 325 5.28 -3.36 13.81
CA TYR A 325 5.22 -4.81 14.05
C TYR A 325 6.34 -5.30 14.98
N LEU A 326 7.54 -4.72 14.91
CA LEU A 326 8.61 -4.99 15.88
C LEU A 326 8.17 -4.60 17.29
N GLY A 327 7.64 -3.38 17.44
CA GLY A 327 7.15 -2.87 18.70
C GLY A 327 6.04 -3.73 19.30
N LYS A 328 5.09 -4.17 18.46
CA LYS A 328 4.09 -5.15 18.88
C LYS A 328 4.74 -6.48 19.31
N ALA A 329 5.65 -7.05 18.51
CA ALA A 329 6.28 -8.32 18.83
C ALA A 329 7.09 -8.27 20.14
N PHE A 330 7.85 -7.20 20.38
CA PHE A 330 8.58 -6.99 21.64
C PHE A 330 7.63 -6.86 22.83
N SER A 331 6.51 -6.16 22.67
CA SER A 331 5.50 -6.03 23.74
C SER A 331 4.91 -7.39 24.14
N GLU A 332 4.66 -8.28 23.18
CA GLU A 332 4.10 -9.61 23.42
C GLU A 332 5.11 -10.58 24.05
N VAL A 333 6.42 -10.37 23.81
CA VAL A 333 7.52 -11.10 24.49
C VAL A 333 7.83 -10.53 25.88
N GLY A 334 7.28 -9.35 26.21
CA GLY A 334 7.47 -8.67 27.49
C GLY A 334 8.67 -7.71 27.54
N ASP A 335 9.35 -7.46 26.42
CA ASP A 335 10.39 -6.42 26.33
C ASP A 335 9.76 -5.06 26.02
N TYR A 336 9.11 -4.48 27.03
CA TYR A 336 8.36 -3.24 26.88
C TYR A 336 9.25 -2.03 26.56
N TRP A 337 10.52 -2.04 26.97
CA TRP A 337 11.46 -0.96 26.66
C TRP A 337 11.82 -0.93 25.17
N LEU A 338 12.18 -2.07 24.59
CA LEU A 338 12.36 -2.17 23.14
C LEU A 338 11.05 -1.93 22.39
N ALA A 339 9.92 -2.39 22.91
CA ALA A 339 8.62 -2.12 22.33
C ALA A 339 8.34 -0.61 22.21
N ILE A 340 8.54 0.15 23.30
CA ILE A 340 8.40 1.61 23.33
C ILE A 340 9.36 2.27 22.33
N HIS A 341 10.63 1.85 22.30
CA HIS A 341 11.61 2.41 21.38
C HIS A 341 11.16 2.24 19.91
N MET A 342 10.77 1.03 19.53
CA MET A 342 10.31 0.74 18.17
C MET A 342 9.00 1.48 17.85
N LEU A 343 8.03 1.53 18.77
CA LEU A 343 6.76 2.22 18.54
C LEU A 343 6.91 3.74 18.43
N ARG A 344 7.87 4.35 19.14
CA ARG A 344 8.22 5.76 18.96
C ARG A 344 8.78 6.04 17.58
N LEU A 345 9.72 5.21 17.10
CA LEU A 345 10.22 5.30 15.72
C LEU A 345 9.08 5.12 14.71
N ALA A 346 8.15 4.19 14.96
CA ALA A 346 6.98 4.01 14.11
C ALA A 346 6.11 5.28 14.05
N LYS A 347 5.86 5.89 15.21
CA LYS A 347 5.06 7.12 15.33
C LYS A 347 5.69 8.27 14.55
N GLU A 348 6.98 8.54 14.76
CA GLU A 348 7.72 9.58 14.04
C GLU A 348 7.62 9.39 12.52
N ASN A 349 7.79 8.16 12.06
CA ASN A 349 7.66 7.81 10.64
C ASN A 349 6.24 8.01 10.08
N PHE A 350 5.20 7.68 10.84
CA PHE A 350 3.82 7.87 10.39
C PHE A 350 3.34 9.31 10.47
N ASP A 351 3.78 10.06 11.48
CA ASP A 351 3.53 11.49 11.58
C ASP A 351 4.06 12.23 10.33
N VAL A 352 5.26 11.86 9.87
CA VAL A 352 5.86 12.41 8.65
C VAL A 352 5.14 11.96 7.37
N SER A 353 4.70 10.70 7.29
CA SER A 353 4.23 10.11 6.03
C SER A 353 2.73 10.24 5.77
N VAL A 354 1.90 10.04 6.79
CA VAL A 354 0.44 9.97 6.67
C VAL A 354 -0.30 10.84 7.69
N GLY A 355 0.43 11.43 8.64
CA GLY A 355 -0.12 12.31 9.67
C GLY A 355 -0.74 11.55 10.87
N PRO A 356 -1.05 12.27 11.95
CA PRO A 356 -1.47 11.68 13.23
C PRO A 356 -2.90 11.10 13.20
N ASP A 357 -3.79 11.65 12.37
CA ASP A 357 -5.20 11.21 12.30
C ASP A 357 -5.39 9.94 11.45
N HIS A 358 -4.36 9.47 10.74
CA HIS A 358 -4.46 8.28 9.89
C HIS A 358 -4.57 6.99 10.73
N TRP A 359 -5.40 6.04 10.28
CA TRP A 359 -5.67 4.77 10.98
C TRP A 359 -4.44 4.01 11.47
N THR A 360 -3.36 4.01 10.69
CA THR A 360 -2.12 3.35 11.10
C THR A 360 -1.39 4.09 12.23
N SER A 361 -1.45 5.42 12.27
CA SER A 361 -0.86 6.26 13.31
C SER A 361 -1.61 6.08 14.63
N ILE A 362 -2.94 6.01 14.57
CA ILE A 362 -3.82 5.72 15.71
C ILE A 362 -3.40 4.39 16.36
N GLN A 363 -3.29 3.31 15.57
CA GLN A 363 -2.87 1.99 16.07
C GLN A 363 -1.48 1.98 16.72
N VAL A 364 -0.55 2.81 16.23
CA VAL A 364 0.77 2.92 16.84
C VAL A 364 0.68 3.59 18.20
N CYS A 365 -0.15 4.63 18.35
CA CYS A 365 -0.36 5.30 19.62
C CYS A 365 -1.05 4.38 20.64
N GLU A 366 -2.02 3.56 20.22
CA GLU A 366 -2.63 2.54 21.08
C GLU A 366 -1.63 1.49 21.59
N ASN A 367 -0.80 0.95 20.68
CA ASN A 367 0.25 0.00 21.06
C ASN A 367 1.26 0.65 22.02
N LEU A 368 1.61 1.92 21.77
CA LEU A 368 2.57 2.65 22.59
C LEU A 368 1.99 2.95 23.99
N SER A 369 0.71 3.32 24.07
CA SER A 369 -0.03 3.46 25.33
C SER A 369 -0.05 2.15 26.12
N THR A 370 -0.31 1.03 25.43
CA THR A 370 -0.25 -0.31 26.04
C THR A 370 1.14 -0.65 26.59
N ALA A 371 2.20 -0.33 25.84
CA ALA A 371 3.57 -0.58 26.31
C ALA A 371 3.96 0.33 27.49
N TYR A 372 3.50 1.59 27.52
CA TYR A 372 3.71 2.48 28.66
C TYR A 372 2.96 2.03 29.91
N ARG A 373 1.71 1.57 29.76
CA ARG A 373 0.94 0.96 30.85
C ARG A 373 1.69 -0.21 31.47
N ALA A 374 2.30 -1.06 30.66
CA ALA A 374 3.02 -2.25 31.11
C ALA A 374 4.28 -1.94 31.94
N ILE A 375 4.84 -0.74 31.82
CA ILE A 375 5.93 -0.24 32.67
C ILE A 375 5.44 0.80 33.68
N GLU A 376 4.14 0.80 33.98
CA GLU A 376 3.47 1.65 34.98
C GLU A 376 3.63 3.17 34.75
N ARG A 377 3.95 3.57 33.51
CA ARG A 377 3.96 4.97 33.08
C ARG A 377 2.56 5.40 32.66
N TYR A 378 1.63 5.40 33.61
CA TYR A 378 0.22 5.63 33.35
C TYR A 378 -0.08 6.99 32.73
N GLY A 379 0.61 8.06 33.15
CA GLY A 379 0.43 9.40 32.59
C GLY A 379 0.72 9.47 31.07
N ASP A 380 1.83 8.88 30.62
CA ASP A 380 2.16 8.81 29.18
C ASP A 380 1.16 7.93 28.41
N ALA A 381 0.70 6.84 29.03
CA ALA A 381 -0.30 5.96 28.43
C ALA A 381 -1.65 6.66 28.24
N ILE A 382 -2.06 7.47 29.23
CA ILE A 382 -3.29 8.28 29.22
C ILE A 382 -3.21 9.35 28.12
N GLU A 383 -2.13 10.14 28.07
CA GLU A 383 -1.96 11.20 27.07
C GLU A 383 -2.07 10.66 25.64
N LEU A 384 -1.44 9.50 25.38
CA LEU A 384 -1.52 8.86 24.06
C LEU A 384 -2.94 8.38 23.74
N LEU A 385 -3.67 7.86 24.72
CA LEU A 385 -5.00 7.32 24.50
C LEU A 385 -6.06 8.43 24.33
N GLU A 386 -5.87 9.58 24.98
CA GLU A 386 -6.67 10.79 24.74
C GLU A 386 -6.50 11.28 23.29
N ARG A 387 -5.27 11.33 22.78
CA ARG A 387 -5.00 11.65 21.36
C ARG A 387 -5.63 10.63 20.40
N VAL A 388 -5.62 9.36 20.75
CA VAL A 388 -6.30 8.30 19.97
C VAL A 388 -7.80 8.56 19.89
N ILE A 389 -8.43 8.92 21.01
CA ILE A 389 -9.87 9.24 21.07
C ILE A 389 -10.20 10.44 20.19
N GLU A 390 -9.40 11.51 20.26
CA GLU A 390 -9.57 12.70 19.40
C GLU A 390 -9.46 12.36 17.91
N ALA A 391 -8.47 11.56 17.53
CA ALA A 391 -8.27 11.13 16.15
C ALA A 391 -9.42 10.22 15.67
N LEU A 392 -9.87 9.27 16.50
CA LEU A 392 -10.99 8.38 16.19
C LEU A 392 -12.32 9.14 16.07
N ALA A 393 -12.54 10.19 16.85
CA ALA A 393 -13.74 11.02 16.76
C ALA A 393 -13.89 11.74 15.40
N LYS A 394 -12.77 11.98 14.69
CA LYS A 394 -12.77 12.54 13.34
C LYS A 394 -13.05 11.50 12.25
N GLN A 395 -12.96 10.20 12.57
CA GLN A 395 -13.14 9.11 11.62
C GLN A 395 -14.62 8.78 11.41
N GLN A 396 -14.98 8.37 10.18
CA GLN A 396 -16.36 8.01 9.84
C GLN A 396 -16.57 6.49 9.76
N GLY A 397 -17.78 6.04 10.08
CA GLY A 397 -18.25 4.67 9.93
C GLY A 397 -18.29 3.85 11.23
N PRO A 398 -18.99 2.69 11.22
CA PRO A 398 -19.29 1.92 12.42
C PRO A 398 -18.03 1.41 13.15
N ASN A 399 -17.00 1.00 12.40
CA ASN A 399 -15.73 0.55 12.98
C ASN A 399 -15.00 1.66 13.77
N ALA A 400 -15.20 2.94 13.42
CA ALA A 400 -14.63 4.05 14.19
C ALA A 400 -15.36 4.23 15.53
N GLN A 401 -16.68 4.08 15.53
CA GLN A 401 -17.49 4.18 16.74
C GLN A 401 -17.16 3.05 17.74
N ASP A 402 -17.01 1.82 17.24
CA ASP A 402 -16.63 0.67 18.07
C ASP A 402 -15.26 0.89 18.73
N GLN A 403 -14.24 1.27 17.94
CA GLN A 403 -12.90 1.52 18.47
C GLN A 403 -12.85 2.73 19.41
N LEU A 404 -13.64 3.76 19.15
CA LEU A 404 -13.78 4.90 20.06
C LEU A 404 -14.32 4.44 21.42
N GLY A 405 -15.34 3.59 21.44
CA GLY A 405 -15.88 3.01 22.68
C GLY A 405 -14.85 2.20 23.45
N GLU A 406 -14.11 1.32 22.76
CA GLU A 406 -13.02 0.55 23.38
C GLU A 406 -11.91 1.45 23.94
N ALA A 407 -11.53 2.52 23.24
CA ALA A 407 -10.51 3.45 23.69
C ALA A 407 -10.93 4.17 24.98
N HIS A 408 -12.20 4.60 25.10
CA HIS A 408 -12.72 5.19 26.33
C HIS A 408 -12.68 4.20 27.52
N GLN A 409 -13.04 2.94 27.30
CA GLN A 409 -12.98 1.92 28.35
C GLN A 409 -11.54 1.69 28.84
N ARG A 410 -10.57 1.61 27.90
CA ARG A 410 -9.14 1.49 28.24
C ARG A 410 -8.64 2.72 29.00
N LEU A 411 -9.13 3.92 28.67
CA LEU A 411 -8.77 5.16 29.35
C LEU A 411 -9.27 5.19 30.80
N GLU A 412 -10.50 4.73 31.04
CA GLU A 412 -11.04 4.61 32.40
C GLU A 412 -10.23 3.62 33.25
N VAL A 413 -9.79 2.49 32.67
CA VAL A 413 -8.94 1.52 33.37
C VAL A 413 -7.60 2.16 33.74
N LEU A 414 -6.95 2.84 32.79
CA LEU A 414 -5.66 3.51 33.04
C LEU A 414 -5.75 4.55 34.16
N ARG A 415 -6.82 5.36 34.19
CA ARG A 415 -7.02 6.37 35.25
C ARG A 415 -7.19 5.73 36.63
N LYS A 416 -7.83 4.55 36.71
CA LYS A 416 -7.93 3.80 37.97
C LYS A 416 -6.58 3.25 38.41
N GLU A 417 -5.81 2.69 37.49
CA GLU A 417 -4.46 2.16 37.78
C GLU A 417 -3.50 3.28 38.22
N GLU A 418 -3.57 4.46 37.58
CA GLU A 418 -2.81 5.64 37.98
C GLU A 418 -3.17 6.10 39.40
N ALA A 419 -4.47 6.19 39.73
CA ALA A 419 -4.92 6.58 41.06
C ALA A 419 -4.42 5.59 42.14
N GLN A 420 -4.50 4.29 41.87
CA GLN A 420 -4.00 3.26 42.78
C GLN A 420 -2.48 3.33 42.99
N SER A 421 -1.71 3.55 41.92
CA SER A 421 -0.26 3.71 42.00
C SER A 421 0.14 4.94 42.82
N ASN A 422 -0.57 6.06 42.64
CA ASN A 422 -0.34 7.29 43.39
C ASN A 422 -0.67 7.15 44.88
N GLU A 423 -1.74 6.42 45.23
CA GLU A 423 -2.04 6.10 46.62
C GLU A 423 -0.91 5.30 47.25
N VAL A 424 -0.45 4.22 46.61
CA VAL A 424 0.64 3.36 47.14
C VAL A 424 1.94 4.14 47.35
N ASN A 425 2.31 5.02 46.42
CA ASN A 425 3.52 5.85 46.54
C ASN A 425 3.43 6.86 47.70
N HIS A 426 2.23 7.33 48.04
CA HIS A 426 2.01 8.24 49.16
C HIS A 426 2.24 7.59 50.53
N TRP A 427 2.15 6.25 50.64
CA TRP A 427 2.42 5.50 51.88
C TRP A 427 3.90 5.11 52.07
N ILE A 428 4.75 5.26 51.03
CA ILE A 428 6.14 4.78 51.04
C ILE A 428 7.15 5.92 51.32
N LEU A 429 6.76 7.19 51.20
CA LEU A 429 7.62 8.33 51.55
C LEU A 429 7.54 8.62 53.06
N PRO A 430 8.62 8.45 53.86
CA PRO A 430 8.59 8.80 55.27
C PRO A 430 8.59 10.33 55.44
N HIS A 431 7.69 10.80 56.30
CA HIS A 431 7.60 12.19 56.77
C HIS A 431 8.84 12.65 57.54
#